data_AF-A0A7S2QIM4-F1
#
_entry.id   AF-A0A7S2QIM4-F1
#
_cell.length_a   1.000
_cell.length_b   1.000
_cell.length_c   1.000
_cell.angle_alpha   90.00
_cell.angle_beta   90.00
_cell.angle_gamma   90.00
#
_symmetry.space_group_name_H-M   'P 1'
#
loop_
_entity.id
_entity.type
_entity.pdbx_description
1 polymer ?
#
loop_
_entity_poly.entity_id
_entity_poly.type
_entity_poly.pdbx_seq_one_letter_code
_entity_poly.pdbx_strand_id
1 'polypeptide(L)'
;GAGVGYFVAANNELGLSEADVRALCDISRSSKCAADGATTGYKGVGWKSVFRVCDCPHVLSGEWRFRFGGAGLGMLTPEWIEDADYDALPVDVVAAHRAGNTVFFLPITDGSSL
;
A
#
# COMPACT_ATOMS: atom_id res chain seq x y z
N GLY A 1 12.87 -2.02 22.88
CA GLY A 1 12.94 -2.53 21.50
C GLY A 1 12.33 -1.49 20.61
N ALA A 2 13.00 -1.11 19.52
CA ALA A 2 12.47 -0.11 18.60
C ALA A 2 11.12 -0.62 18.08
N GLY A 3 10.05 0.15 18.33
CA GLY A 3 8.74 -0.16 17.76
C GLY A 3 8.81 0.10 16.26
N VAL A 4 8.44 -0.90 15.46
CA VAL A 4 8.25 -0.70 14.02
C VAL A 4 7.08 0.27 13.86
N GLY A 5 7.37 1.47 13.39
CA GLY A 5 6.35 2.49 13.15
C GLY A 5 5.51 2.15 11.93
N TYR A 6 4.31 2.69 11.83
CA TYR A 6 3.49 2.57 10.63
C TYR A 6 2.65 3.83 10.42
N PHE A 7 2.22 4.05 9.18
CA PHE A 7 1.24 5.07 8.81
C PHE A 7 -0.05 4.40 8.32
N VAL A 8 -1.19 4.94 8.71
CA VAL A 8 -2.51 4.50 8.24
C VAL A 8 -3.27 5.70 7.72
N ALA A 9 -3.80 5.58 6.50
CA ALA A 9 -4.85 6.44 6.01
C ALA A 9 -6.11 5.63 5.81
N ALA A 10 -7.22 6.07 6.41
CA ALA A 10 -8.53 5.46 6.25
C ALA A 10 -9.50 6.49 5.67
N ASN A 11 -10.29 6.10 4.68
CA ASN A 11 -11.32 6.92 4.05
C ASN A 11 -12.65 6.17 4.02
N ASN A 12 -13.75 6.88 4.28
CA ASN A 12 -15.11 6.32 4.36
C ASN A 12 -15.89 6.42 3.03
N GLU A 13 -15.20 6.52 1.90
CA GLU A 13 -15.80 6.49 0.56
C GLU A 13 -16.31 5.08 0.17
N LEU A 14 -16.93 4.97 -1.02
CA LEU A 14 -17.57 3.77 -1.58
C LEU A 14 -16.65 2.54 -1.81
N GLY A 15 -15.39 2.60 -1.40
CA GLY A 15 -14.38 1.60 -1.74
C GLY A 15 -13.74 1.85 -3.12
N LEU A 16 -12.64 1.16 -3.38
CA LEU A 16 -11.95 1.17 -4.66
C LEU A 16 -12.72 0.37 -5.71
N SER A 17 -12.91 0.99 -6.88
CA SER A 17 -13.37 0.29 -8.06
C SER A 17 -12.24 -0.55 -8.69
N GLU A 18 -12.59 -1.47 -9.58
CA GLU A 18 -11.60 -2.21 -10.37
C GLU A 18 -10.68 -1.26 -11.17
N ALA A 19 -11.21 -0.14 -11.68
CA ALA A 19 -10.43 0.85 -12.40
C ALA A 19 -9.39 1.53 -11.49
N ASP A 20 -9.76 1.82 -10.24
CA ASP A 20 -8.83 2.40 -9.25
C ASP A 20 -7.73 1.40 -8.88
N VAL A 21 -8.09 0.14 -8.64
CA VAL A 21 -7.12 -0.94 -8.36
C VAL A 21 -6.16 -1.12 -9.54
N ARG A 22 -6.67 -1.18 -10.77
CA ARG A 22 -5.82 -1.26 -11.98
C ARG A 22 -4.88 -0.06 -12.10
N ALA A 23 -5.36 1.15 -11.83
CA ALA A 23 -4.54 2.35 -11.84
C ALA A 23 -3.40 2.31 -10.80
N LEU A 24 -3.69 1.84 -9.57
CA LEU A 24 -2.68 1.63 -8.53
C LEU A 24 -1.59 0.63 -8.97
N CYS A 25 -2.01 -0.48 -9.58
CA CYS A 25 -1.11 -1.51 -10.09
C CYS A 25 -0.26 -1.00 -11.26
N ASP A 26 -0.84 -0.24 -12.18
CA ASP A 26 -0.12 0.35 -13.32
C ASP A 26 0.92 1.39 -12.87
N ILE A 27 0.60 2.21 -11.88
CA ILE A 27 1.56 3.15 -11.26
C ILE A 27 2.74 2.37 -10.67
N SER A 28 2.46 1.29 -9.94
CA SER A 28 3.49 0.46 -9.29
C SER A 28 4.39 -0.25 -10.31
N ARG A 29 3.84 -0.72 -11.43
CA ARG A 29 4.61 -1.25 -12.58
C ARG A 29 5.49 -0.20 -13.27
N SER A 30 5.01 1.04 -13.39
CA SER A 30 5.76 2.13 -14.02
C SER A 30 6.88 2.69 -13.14
N SER A 31 6.90 2.34 -11.86
CA SER A 31 7.85 2.82 -10.86
C SER A 31 9.19 2.07 -10.86
N LYS A 32 9.58 1.44 -11.99
CA LYS A 32 10.97 1.05 -12.27
C LYS A 32 11.85 2.24 -11.90
N CYS A 33 12.73 2.10 -10.91
CA CYS A 33 13.58 3.14 -10.34
C CYS A 33 14.03 4.19 -11.37
N ALA A 34 13.27 5.28 -11.51
CA ALA A 34 13.59 6.37 -12.41
C ALA A 34 13.15 7.68 -11.77
N ALA A 35 14.16 8.45 -11.41
CA ALA A 35 14.12 9.69 -10.70
C ALA A 35 13.70 10.86 -11.61
N ASP A 36 12.45 10.90 -12.09
CA ASP A 36 11.99 12.04 -12.90
C ASP A 36 10.71 12.69 -12.33
N GLY A 37 10.91 13.88 -11.77
CA GLY A 37 9.96 14.67 -10.98
C GLY A 37 8.96 15.48 -11.80
N ALA A 38 8.12 14.82 -12.60
CA ALA A 38 7.00 15.51 -13.25
C ALA A 38 5.76 14.63 -13.41
N THR A 39 4.86 14.64 -12.43
CA THR A 39 3.44 14.38 -12.68
C THR A 39 2.60 15.11 -11.63
N THR A 40 1.56 15.82 -12.06
CA THR A 40 0.73 16.71 -11.24
C THR A 40 -0.34 15.92 -10.46
N GLY A 41 -0.73 16.44 -9.29
CA GLY A 41 -1.48 15.81 -8.19
C GLY A 41 -2.93 15.33 -8.43
N TYR A 42 -3.23 14.79 -9.62
CA TYR A 42 -4.46 14.05 -9.90
C TYR A 42 -4.19 12.57 -10.26
N LYS A 43 -2.92 12.13 -10.27
CA LYS A 43 -2.48 10.80 -10.73
C LYS A 43 -1.44 10.11 -9.82
N GLY A 44 -1.68 10.05 -8.51
CA GLY A 44 -0.93 9.10 -7.64
C GLY A 44 0.53 9.47 -7.32
N VAL A 45 0.88 10.76 -7.30
CA VAL A 45 2.21 11.25 -6.88
C VAL A 45 2.51 10.87 -5.42
N GLY A 46 1.50 10.94 -4.54
CA GLY A 46 1.62 10.52 -3.15
C GLY A 46 1.93 9.03 -3.03
N TRP A 47 1.31 8.18 -3.86
CA TRP A 47 1.53 6.74 -3.85
C TRP A 47 2.98 6.37 -4.24
N LYS A 48 3.59 7.11 -5.19
CA LYS A 48 5.01 6.91 -5.53
C LYS A 48 5.94 7.19 -4.34
N SER A 49 5.62 8.18 -3.52
CA SER A 49 6.44 8.52 -2.35
C SER A 49 6.38 7.46 -1.24
N VAL A 50 5.29 6.68 -1.17
CA VAL A 50 5.12 5.58 -0.21
C VAL A 50 6.25 4.55 -0.34
N PHE A 51 6.60 4.17 -1.58
CA PHE A 51 7.64 3.17 -1.84
C PHE A 51 9.06 3.63 -1.48
N ARG A 52 9.25 4.91 -1.14
CA ARG A 52 10.54 5.40 -0.62
C ARG A 52 10.73 5.11 0.87
N VAL A 53 9.63 4.86 1.58
CA VAL A 53 9.61 4.75 3.05
C VAL A 53 8.91 3.48 3.55
N CYS A 54 8.38 2.67 2.63
CA CYS A 54 7.62 1.47 2.91
C CYS A 54 7.86 0.45 1.79
N ASP A 55 8.44 -0.70 2.14
CA ASP A 55 8.70 -1.78 1.18
C ASP A 55 7.44 -2.59 0.85
N CYS A 56 6.45 -2.56 1.75
CA CYS A 56 5.25 -3.40 1.64
C CYS A 56 3.95 -2.66 1.99
N PRO A 57 3.48 -1.73 1.12
CA PRO A 57 2.25 -1.01 1.39
C PRO A 57 1.03 -1.89 1.11
N HIS A 58 0.06 -1.86 2.02
CA HIS A 58 -1.17 -2.65 1.97
C HIS A 58 -2.36 -1.76 1.59
N VAL A 59 -3.28 -2.33 0.82
CA VAL A 59 -4.54 -1.71 0.39
C VAL A 59 -5.68 -2.65 0.77
N LEU A 60 -6.58 -2.16 1.62
CA LEU A 60 -7.77 -2.87 2.09
C LEU A 60 -9.00 -2.06 1.73
N SER A 61 -9.91 -2.62 0.93
CA SER A 61 -11.12 -1.94 0.49
C SER A 61 -12.20 -2.95 0.10
N GLY A 62 -13.09 -3.27 1.04
CA GLY A 62 -14.08 -4.33 0.84
C GLY A 62 -13.38 -5.66 0.58
N GLU A 63 -13.67 -6.29 -0.55
CA GLU A 63 -13.03 -7.57 -0.93
C GLU A 63 -11.59 -7.40 -1.42
N TRP A 64 -11.17 -6.19 -1.78
CA TRP A 64 -9.81 -5.92 -2.23
C TRP A 64 -8.86 -5.89 -1.03
N ARG A 65 -8.08 -6.96 -0.85
CA ARG A 65 -7.09 -7.11 0.22
C ARG A 65 -5.75 -7.54 -0.37
N PHE A 66 -4.90 -6.58 -0.68
CA PHE A 66 -3.61 -6.86 -1.30
C PHE A 66 -2.52 -5.94 -0.77
N ARG A 67 -1.27 -6.37 -0.93
CA ARG A 67 -0.08 -5.58 -0.62
C ARG A 67 0.83 -5.55 -1.83
N PHE A 68 1.68 -4.54 -1.93
CA PHE A 68 2.74 -4.55 -2.94
C PHE A 68 4.00 -5.14 -2.33
N GLY A 69 4.60 -6.10 -3.00
CA GLY A 69 5.86 -6.73 -2.62
C GLY A 69 6.89 -6.65 -3.75
N GLY A 70 8.17 -6.67 -3.40
CA GLY A 70 9.27 -6.70 -4.36
C GLY A 70 9.63 -8.13 -4.77
N ALA A 71 9.21 -8.57 -5.95
CA ALA A 71 9.71 -9.80 -6.56
C ALA A 71 11.10 -9.56 -7.20
N GLY A 72 12.13 -9.31 -6.37
CA GLY A 72 13.56 -9.41 -6.69
C GLY A 72 14.16 -8.55 -7.83
N LEU A 73 13.35 -7.80 -8.59
CA LEU A 73 13.79 -7.16 -9.85
C LEU A 73 13.31 -5.70 -9.98
N GLY A 74 13.03 -5.03 -8.87
CA GLY A 74 12.56 -3.63 -8.86
C GLY A 74 11.15 -3.45 -9.42
N MET A 75 10.35 -4.52 -9.48
CA MET A 75 8.92 -4.48 -9.80
C MET A 75 8.12 -4.70 -8.53
N LEU A 76 7.23 -3.76 -8.24
CA LEU A 76 6.25 -3.86 -7.17
C LEU A 76 5.04 -4.58 -7.73
N THR A 77 4.85 -5.83 -7.31
CA THR A 77 3.73 -6.67 -7.73
C THR A 77 2.68 -6.70 -6.63
N PRO A 78 1.39 -6.53 -6.97
CA PRO A 78 0.31 -6.74 -6.01
C PRO A 78 0.20 -8.23 -5.69
N GLU A 79 0.16 -8.54 -4.40
CA GLU A 79 -0.05 -9.88 -3.86
C GLU A 79 -1.28 -9.84 -2.96
N TRP A 80 -2.19 -10.79 -3.15
CA TRP A 80 -3.33 -10.95 -2.26
C TRP A 80 -2.86 -11.30 -0.85
N ILE A 81 -3.51 -10.71 0.15
CA ILE A 81 -3.26 -10.99 1.56
C ILE A 81 -4.16 -12.16 1.95
N GLU A 82 -3.59 -13.23 2.47
CA GLU A 82 -4.34 -14.36 3.01
C GLU A 82 -5.04 -13.99 4.33
N ASP A 83 -6.09 -14.71 4.70
CA ASP A 83 -6.87 -14.39 5.91
C ASP A 83 -6.00 -14.40 7.18
N ALA A 84 -5.03 -15.31 7.28
CA ALA A 84 -4.09 -15.37 8.40
C ALA A 84 -3.22 -14.11 8.51
N ASP A 85 -2.73 -13.60 7.37
CA ASP A 85 -1.92 -12.37 7.32
C ASP A 85 -2.77 -11.13 7.61
N TYR A 86 -4.02 -11.12 7.13
CA TYR A 86 -4.99 -10.06 7.41
C TYR A 86 -5.31 -9.98 8.90
N ASP A 87 -5.54 -11.11 9.56
CA ASP A 87 -5.83 -11.18 10.99
C ASP A 87 -4.61 -10.83 11.87
N ALA A 88 -3.40 -10.91 11.31
CA ALA A 88 -2.16 -10.49 11.96
C ALA A 88 -1.87 -8.99 11.85
N LEU A 89 -2.64 -8.22 11.06
CA LEU A 89 -2.48 -6.78 10.95
C LEU A 89 -2.82 -6.06 12.28
N PRO A 90 -2.32 -4.82 12.49
CA PRO A 90 -2.68 -4.04 13.66
C PRO A 90 -4.19 -3.92 13.87
N VAL A 91 -4.63 -4.02 15.13
CA VAL A 91 -6.05 -4.08 15.49
C VAL A 91 -6.85 -2.88 14.97
N ASP A 92 -6.25 -1.69 14.97
CA ASP A 92 -6.83 -0.45 14.46
C ASP A 92 -7.01 -0.46 12.94
N VAL A 93 -6.06 -1.05 12.20
CA VAL A 93 -6.14 -1.25 10.74
C VAL A 93 -7.30 -2.17 10.40
N VAL A 94 -7.39 -3.33 11.06
CA VAL A 94 -8.46 -4.31 10.84
C VAL A 94 -9.82 -3.73 11.22
N ALA A 95 -9.90 -3.02 12.34
CA ALA A 95 -11.14 -2.37 12.78
C ALA A 95 -11.60 -1.29 11.80
N ALA A 96 -10.69 -0.46 11.29
CA ALA A 96 -11.01 0.55 10.29
C ALA A 96 -11.55 -0.07 9.00
N HIS A 97 -10.93 -1.15 8.51
CA HIS A 97 -11.41 -1.85 7.32
C HIS A 97 -12.78 -2.51 7.54
N ARG A 98 -12.98 -3.20 8.68
CA ARG A 98 -14.27 -3.82 9.04
C ARG A 98 -15.40 -2.80 9.23
N ALA A 99 -15.08 -1.54 9.53
CA ALA A 99 -16.04 -0.44 9.56
C ALA A 99 -16.46 0.04 8.15
N GLY A 100 -15.94 -0.57 7.08
CA GLY A 100 -16.26 -0.25 5.69
C GLY A 100 -15.34 0.78 5.05
N ASN A 101 -14.23 1.16 5.70
CA ASN A 101 -13.30 2.13 5.14
C ASN A 101 -12.35 1.50 4.12
N THR A 102 -11.96 2.28 3.12
CA THR A 102 -10.72 2.04 2.37
C THR A 102 -9.54 2.39 3.26
N VAL A 103 -8.64 1.45 3.49
CA VAL A 103 -7.47 1.59 4.34
C VAL A 103 -6.19 1.38 3.54
N PHE A 104 -5.31 2.37 3.59
CA PHE A 104 -3.92 2.26 3.17
C PHE A 104 -3.07 2.09 4.43
N PHE A 105 -2.46 0.91 4.58
CA PHE A 105 -1.58 0.60 5.71
C PHE A 105 -0.13 0.51 5.23
N LEU A 106 0.73 1.33 5.81
CA LEU A 106 2.11 1.55 5.39
C LEU A 106 3.06 1.24 6.55
N PRO A 107 3.55 -0.01 6.68
CA PRO A 107 4.63 -0.34 7.60
C PRO A 107 5.88 0.49 7.26
N ILE A 108 6.46 1.17 8.24
CA ILE A 108 7.73 1.88 8.04
C ILE A 108 8.86 0.91 8.36
N THR A 109 9.70 0.62 7.37
CA THR A 109 10.96 -0.07 7.60
C THR A 109 11.96 0.93 8.16
N ASP A 110 12.50 0.69 9.36
CA ASP A 110 13.77 1.27 9.72
C ASP A 110 14.80 0.73 8.72
N GLY A 111 15.55 1.61 8.06
CA GLY A 111 16.46 1.29 6.95
C GLY A 111 17.68 0.43 7.34
N SER A 112 17.47 -0.59 8.18
CA SER A 112 18.45 -1.49 8.77
C SER A 112 18.67 -2.77 7.95
N SER A 113 18.06 -2.89 6.77
CA SER A 113 18.29 -4.03 5.86
C SER A 113 18.88 -3.55 4.54
N LEU A 114 20.18 -3.23 4.59
CA LEU A 114 21.09 -3.30 3.45
C LEU A 114 21.64 -4.72 3.34
#